data_AF-A0A3B0MGK0-F1
#
_entry.id   AF-A0A3B0MGK0-F1
#
_cell.length_a   1.000
_cell.length_b   1.000
_cell.length_c   1.000
_cell.angle_alpha   90.00
_cell.angle_beta   90.00
_cell.angle_gamma   90.00
#
_symmetry.space_group_name_H-M   'P 1'
#
loop_
_entity.id
_entity.type
_entity.pdbx_description
1 polymer ?
#
loop_
_entity_poly.entity_id
_entity_poly.type
_entity_poly.pdbx_seq_one_letter_code
_entity_poly.pdbx_strand_id
1 'polypeptide(L)'
;MGAVSFDTSKGLGFFEYDTGFIKQGIELSPLKMPLATRIYSFPELYFNTFKGLPGLIADSLPDDFGNAVLNAWVATMGKSPDTITPLQRLQYTGKRGMGALEYMPATRIKSLNASQQIEISSLVAITQEILDLRQKFTVELHKNGQEDREAMMALLSVGMSAGGARPKAVLAFNQDFTQVRSGQTNVPEGFTHYLIKFDGVSEHNKNQQTFGDPVGFGAM
;
A
#
# COMPACT_ATOMS: atom_id res chain seq x y z
N MET A 1 7.04 20.19 1.76
CA MET A 1 5.84 19.77 2.52
C MET A 1 6.19 19.72 4.00
N GLY A 2 6.99 18.75 4.47
CA GLY A 2 7.35 18.63 5.87
C GLY A 2 8.21 17.39 6.12
N ALA A 3 8.46 17.08 7.38
CA ALA A 3 9.19 15.90 7.80
C ALA A 3 8.35 15.07 8.77
N VAL A 4 8.49 13.74 8.68
CA VAL A 4 7.89 12.78 9.61
C VAL A 4 9.00 12.00 10.32
N SER A 5 8.85 11.78 11.61
CA SER A 5 9.71 10.91 12.43
C SER A 5 8.87 9.94 13.26
N PHE A 6 9.49 8.89 13.79
CA PHE A 6 8.80 7.87 14.56
C PHE A 6 9.69 7.35 15.68
N ASP A 7 9.19 7.42 16.91
CA ASP A 7 9.82 6.86 18.10
C ASP A 7 9.36 5.41 18.27
N THR A 8 10.24 4.47 17.95
CA THR A 8 9.95 3.03 18.04
C THR A 8 9.77 2.54 19.46
N SER A 9 10.33 3.23 20.46
CA SER A 9 10.17 2.86 21.88
C SER A 9 8.78 3.21 22.40
N LYS A 10 8.18 4.28 21.87
CA LYS A 10 6.83 4.74 22.25
C LYS A 10 5.75 4.33 21.27
N GLY A 11 6.14 3.88 20.07
CA GLY A 11 5.20 3.62 18.98
C GLY A 11 4.49 4.88 18.49
N LEU A 12 5.16 6.04 18.52
CA LEU A 12 4.54 7.34 18.25
C LEU A 12 5.26 8.10 17.13
N GLY A 13 4.48 8.59 16.18
CA GLY A 13 4.91 9.40 15.05
C GLY A 13 4.74 10.90 15.31
N PHE A 14 5.64 11.67 14.70
CA PHE A 14 5.66 13.11 14.77
C PHE A 14 5.76 13.67 13.36
N PHE A 15 5.07 14.77 13.10
CA PHE A 15 5.12 15.47 11.82
C PHE A 15 5.31 16.97 12.04
N GLU A 16 6.13 17.60 11.22
CA GLU A 16 6.30 19.04 11.20
C GLU A 16 6.28 19.56 9.75
N TYR A 17 5.54 20.64 9.51
CA TYR A 17 5.55 21.31 8.21
C TYR A 17 6.87 22.03 7.98
N ASP A 18 7.33 22.00 6.74
CA ASP A 18 8.44 22.84 6.30
C ASP A 18 8.00 24.31 6.26
N THR A 19 8.87 25.20 6.74
CA THR A 19 8.57 26.64 6.80
C THR A 19 8.32 27.27 5.42
N GLY A 20 8.93 26.73 4.36
CA GLY A 20 8.67 27.14 2.98
C GLY A 20 7.31 26.67 2.47
N PHE A 21 6.84 25.50 2.91
CA PHE A 21 5.51 24.98 2.57
C PHE A 21 4.39 25.76 3.25
N ILE A 22 4.56 26.16 4.52
CA ILE A 22 3.60 27.00 5.25
C ILE A 22 3.28 28.28 4.46
N LYS A 23 4.28 28.90 3.84
CA LYS A 23 4.11 30.13 3.05
C LYS A 23 3.29 29.93 1.78
N GLN A 24 3.09 28.70 1.31
CA GLN A 24 2.26 28.39 0.14
C GLN A 24 0.77 28.43 0.48
N GLY A 25 0.38 28.35 1.76
CA GLY A 25 -1.01 28.43 2.20
C GLY A 25 -1.89 27.22 1.85
N ILE A 26 -1.29 26.11 1.38
CA ILE A 26 -2.02 24.88 1.05
C ILE A 26 -2.26 24.05 2.32
N GLU A 27 -3.50 24.00 2.77
CA GLU A 27 -3.91 23.26 3.96
C GLU A 27 -4.21 21.78 3.63
N LEU A 28 -3.31 20.87 4.03
CA LEU A 28 -3.48 19.43 3.77
C LEU A 28 -4.48 18.77 4.74
N SER A 29 -4.56 19.24 5.97
CA SER A 29 -5.51 18.76 6.98
C SER A 29 -5.93 19.91 7.91
N PRO A 30 -6.73 20.87 7.41
CA PRO A 30 -7.00 22.14 8.09
C PRO A 30 -7.62 21.99 9.49
N LEU A 31 -8.35 20.88 9.73
CA LEU A 31 -9.05 20.66 10.99
C LEU A 31 -8.17 20.08 12.10
N LYS A 32 -7.16 19.28 11.76
CA LYS A 32 -6.35 18.54 12.74
C LYS A 32 -4.88 18.94 12.70
N MET A 33 -4.37 19.31 11.54
CA MET A 33 -2.99 19.72 11.31
C MET A 33 -2.95 20.98 10.44
N PRO A 34 -3.49 22.12 10.93
CA PRO A 34 -3.41 23.39 10.21
C PRO A 34 -1.96 23.82 9.96
N LEU A 35 -1.71 24.69 8.99
CA LEU A 35 -0.36 25.20 8.75
C LEU A 35 0.15 25.99 9.96
N ALA A 36 1.17 25.46 10.63
CA ALA A 36 1.80 26.09 11.78
C ALA A 36 3.22 25.56 11.99
N THR A 37 4.09 26.41 12.54
CA THR A 37 5.45 26.04 12.97
C THR A 37 5.37 25.30 14.30
N ARG A 38 4.91 24.05 14.26
CA ARG A 38 4.83 23.16 15.42
C ARG A 38 4.96 21.71 15.01
N ILE A 39 5.35 20.89 15.97
CA ILE A 39 5.30 19.44 15.84
C ILE A 39 3.88 18.95 16.15
N TYR A 40 3.34 18.14 15.25
CA TYR A 40 2.08 17.42 15.37
C TYR A 40 2.34 15.98 15.81
N SER A 41 1.65 15.55 16.86
CA SER A 41 1.54 14.17 17.30
C SER A 41 0.18 13.94 17.93
N PHE A 42 -0.31 12.70 17.88
CA PHE A 42 -1.65 12.35 18.32
C PHE A 42 -1.62 11.01 19.09
N PRO A 43 -1.06 10.98 20.31
CA PRO A 43 -0.92 9.76 21.12
C PRO A 43 -2.26 9.12 21.50
N GLU A 44 -3.36 9.86 21.41
CA GLU A 44 -4.73 9.40 21.68
C GLU A 44 -5.33 8.56 20.54
N LEU A 45 -4.72 8.55 19.34
CA LEU A 45 -5.22 7.78 18.21
C LEU A 45 -5.04 6.27 18.44
N TYR A 46 -6.03 5.49 18.01
CA TYR A 46 -5.97 4.04 18.13
C TYR A 46 -4.83 3.46 17.29
N PHE A 47 -3.86 2.82 17.96
CA PHE A 47 -2.63 2.37 17.34
C PHE A 47 -2.86 1.41 16.16
N ASN A 48 -3.82 0.49 16.26
CA ASN A 48 -4.03 -0.48 15.18
C ASN A 48 -4.52 0.15 13.88
N THR A 49 -5.19 1.31 13.95
CA THR A 49 -5.68 2.05 12.77
C THR A 49 -4.61 2.98 12.22
N PHE A 50 -3.99 3.80 13.07
CA PHE A 50 -3.09 4.87 12.63
C PHE A 50 -1.60 4.48 12.66
N LYS A 51 -1.29 3.33 13.25
CA LYS A 51 0.08 2.83 13.49
C LYS A 51 0.95 3.87 14.20
N GLY A 52 0.36 4.67 15.08
CA GLY A 52 1.02 5.73 15.82
C GLY A 52 1.33 7.00 15.00
N LEU A 53 0.99 7.06 13.72
CA LEU A 53 1.23 8.24 12.88
C LEU A 53 0.08 9.26 12.98
N PRO A 54 0.36 10.55 12.72
CA PRO A 54 -0.69 11.53 12.43
C PRO A 54 -1.60 11.09 11.29
N GLY A 55 -2.90 11.36 11.40
CA GLY A 55 -3.91 10.89 10.44
C GLY A 55 -3.58 11.17 8.97
N LEU A 56 -3.18 12.42 8.66
CA LEU A 56 -2.75 12.82 7.30
C LEU A 56 -1.66 11.90 6.72
N ILE A 57 -0.74 11.44 7.57
CA ILE A 57 0.37 10.58 7.16
C ILE A 57 -0.07 9.11 7.14
N ALA A 58 -0.88 8.70 8.12
CA ALA A 58 -1.41 7.34 8.22
C ALA A 58 -2.26 6.96 6.99
N ASP A 59 -2.96 7.92 6.37
CA ASP A 59 -3.77 7.69 5.16
C ASP A 59 -2.94 7.22 3.95
N SER A 60 -1.61 7.41 3.96
CA SER A 60 -0.71 6.89 2.93
C SER A 60 -0.13 5.52 3.23
N LEU A 61 -0.44 4.95 4.41
CA LEU A 61 -0.09 3.56 4.69
C LEU A 61 -0.87 2.63 3.74
N PRO A 62 -0.28 1.49 3.35
CA PRO A 62 -1.02 0.46 2.63
C PRO A 62 -2.27 0.05 3.42
N ASP A 63 -3.34 -0.32 2.71
CA ASP A 63 -4.49 -0.97 3.34
C ASP A 63 -4.12 -2.36 3.89
N ASP A 64 -5.09 -3.06 4.48
CA ASP A 64 -4.89 -4.40 5.03
C ASP A 64 -4.30 -5.38 3.99
N PHE A 65 -4.74 -5.30 2.73
CA PHE A 65 -4.22 -6.15 1.66
C PHE A 65 -2.80 -5.74 1.28
N GLY A 66 -2.55 -4.45 1.03
CA GLY A 66 -1.21 -3.93 0.72
C GLY A 66 -0.22 -4.21 1.86
N ASN A 67 -0.67 -4.21 3.12
CA ASN A 67 0.14 -4.63 4.26
C ASN A 67 0.45 -6.13 4.21
N ALA A 68 -0.50 -6.98 3.84
CA ALA A 68 -0.26 -8.43 3.67
C ALA A 68 0.75 -8.70 2.56
N VAL A 69 0.63 -8.04 1.41
CA VAL A 69 1.60 -8.14 0.30
C VAL A 69 2.99 -7.69 0.75
N LEU A 70 3.10 -6.54 1.42
CA LEU A 70 4.38 -6.05 1.91
C LEU A 70 5.00 -7.01 2.94
N ASN A 71 4.18 -7.55 3.86
CA ASN A 71 4.64 -8.49 4.86
C ASN A 71 5.15 -9.79 4.21
N ALA A 72 4.41 -10.35 3.26
CA ALA A 72 4.81 -11.54 2.52
C ALA A 72 6.14 -11.31 1.79
N TRP A 73 6.28 -10.18 1.09
CA TRP A 73 7.52 -9.87 0.40
C TRP A 73 8.70 -9.66 1.36
N VAL A 74 8.51 -8.97 2.50
CA VAL A 74 9.56 -8.83 3.51
C VAL A 74 9.97 -10.19 4.08
N ALA A 75 9.02 -11.10 4.27
CA ALA A 75 9.30 -12.48 4.69
C ALA A 75 10.11 -13.25 3.64
N THR A 76 9.86 -13.06 2.32
CA THR A 76 10.71 -13.67 1.27
C THR A 76 12.17 -13.22 1.31
N MET A 77 12.45 -12.03 1.87
CA MET A 77 13.81 -11.55 2.10
C MET A 77 14.43 -12.06 3.41
N GLY A 78 13.75 -12.95 4.14
CA GLY A 78 14.21 -13.50 5.42
C GLY A 78 14.10 -12.51 6.60
N LYS A 79 13.28 -11.45 6.47
CA LYS A 79 13.04 -10.48 7.54
C LYS A 79 11.68 -10.75 8.19
N SER A 80 11.58 -10.50 9.49
CA SER A 80 10.29 -10.60 10.19
C SER A 80 9.39 -9.39 9.86
N PRO A 81 8.13 -9.61 9.41
CA PRO A 81 7.18 -8.53 9.15
C PRO A 81 6.88 -7.65 10.38
N ASP A 82 7.00 -8.20 11.59
CA ASP A 82 6.75 -7.48 12.85
C ASP A 82 7.80 -6.39 13.12
N THR A 83 8.93 -6.45 12.43
CA THR A 83 10.02 -5.47 12.57
C THR A 83 9.84 -4.25 11.67
N ILE A 84 8.86 -4.27 10.74
CA ILE A 84 8.66 -3.18 9.78
C ILE A 84 7.92 -2.02 10.45
N THR A 85 8.62 -0.91 10.66
CA THR A 85 8.03 0.29 11.26
C THR A 85 7.06 0.99 10.29
N PRO A 86 6.14 1.83 10.80
CA PRO A 86 5.25 2.63 9.95
C PRO A 86 6.03 3.52 8.97
N LEU A 87 7.16 4.10 9.40
CA LEU A 87 8.03 4.85 8.48
C LEU A 87 8.59 3.96 7.37
N GLN A 88 9.05 2.75 7.69
CA GLN A 88 9.55 1.84 6.66
C GLN A 88 8.45 1.46 5.65
N ARG A 89 7.20 1.29 6.11
CA ARG A 89 6.05 1.09 5.21
C ARG A 89 5.87 2.28 4.27
N LEU A 90 5.94 3.51 4.78
CA LEU A 90 5.92 4.72 3.95
C LEU A 90 7.12 4.80 2.99
N GLN A 91 8.31 4.33 3.38
CA GLN A 91 9.45 4.24 2.47
C GLN A 91 9.20 3.26 1.32
N TYR A 92 8.52 2.14 1.57
CA TYR A 92 8.09 1.23 0.51
C TYR A 92 7.02 1.85 -0.39
N THR A 93 6.03 2.54 0.18
CA THR A 93 5.05 3.32 -0.58
C THR A 93 5.76 4.33 -1.49
N GLY A 94 6.71 5.10 -0.93
CA GLY A 94 7.55 6.03 -1.67
C GLY A 94 6.71 7.05 -2.45
N LYS A 95 6.78 6.99 -3.78
CA LYS A 95 6.03 7.87 -4.70
C LYS A 95 4.70 7.31 -5.18
N ARG A 96 4.34 6.12 -4.70
CA ARG A 96 3.24 5.31 -5.21
C ARG A 96 2.03 5.33 -4.27
N GLY A 97 2.06 6.23 -3.28
CA GLY A 97 0.93 6.47 -2.39
C GLY A 97 -0.24 7.05 -3.17
N MET A 98 -1.46 6.73 -2.75
CA MET A 98 -2.64 7.38 -3.31
C MET A 98 -2.65 8.87 -2.97
N GLY A 99 -3.07 9.70 -3.92
CA GLY A 99 -3.10 11.15 -3.76
C GLY A 99 -1.77 11.80 -4.16
N ALA A 100 -1.40 12.87 -3.46
CA ALA A 100 -0.27 13.74 -3.84
C ALA A 100 0.94 13.64 -2.90
N LEU A 101 0.89 12.78 -1.87
CA LEU A 101 1.98 12.63 -0.91
C LEU A 101 3.02 11.63 -1.43
N GLU A 102 4.27 12.07 -1.44
CA GLU A 102 5.44 11.22 -1.69
C GLU A 102 6.36 11.19 -0.47
N TYR A 103 7.00 10.04 -0.24
CA TYR A 103 7.86 9.80 0.91
C TYR A 103 9.32 9.58 0.49
N MET A 104 10.24 10.30 1.13
CA MET A 104 11.67 10.25 0.85
C MET A 104 12.49 10.03 2.14
N PRO A 105 13.54 9.19 2.10
CA PRO A 105 13.98 8.38 0.96
C PRO A 105 13.07 7.16 0.75
N ALA A 106 12.70 6.90 -0.51
CA ALA A 106 11.96 5.70 -0.88
C ALA A 106 12.88 4.47 -0.89
N THR A 107 12.35 3.31 -0.50
CA THR A 107 13.07 2.04 -0.59
C THR A 107 13.31 1.71 -2.06
N ARG A 108 14.59 1.54 -2.44
CA ARG A 108 14.98 1.24 -3.81
C ARG A 108 14.89 -0.25 -4.06
N ILE A 109 13.79 -0.69 -4.67
CA ILE A 109 13.67 -2.05 -5.18
C ILE A 109 13.70 -1.96 -6.71
N LYS A 110 14.53 -2.78 -7.35
CA LYS A 110 14.63 -2.83 -8.82
C LYS A 110 13.23 -3.07 -9.41
N SER A 111 12.97 -2.44 -10.56
CA SER A 111 11.74 -2.53 -11.35
C SER A 111 10.40 -2.15 -10.72
N LEU A 112 10.33 -1.74 -9.44
CA LEU A 112 9.05 -1.27 -8.85
C LEU A 112 8.46 -0.04 -9.55
N ASN A 113 9.31 0.81 -10.11
CA ASN A 113 8.90 2.04 -10.80
C ASN A 113 8.92 1.88 -12.34
N ALA A 114 9.04 0.66 -12.85
CA ALA A 114 9.03 0.41 -14.29
C ALA A 114 7.60 0.11 -14.77
N SER A 115 7.22 0.71 -15.90
CA SER A 115 6.00 0.33 -16.59
C SER A 115 6.20 -1.04 -17.27
N GLN A 116 5.95 -2.11 -16.51
CA GLN A 116 6.08 -3.49 -16.97
C GLN A 116 4.73 -4.02 -17.44
N GLN A 117 4.76 -4.96 -18.39
CA GLN A 117 3.59 -5.74 -18.75
C GLN A 117 3.20 -6.62 -17.57
N ILE A 118 1.90 -6.67 -17.30
CA ILE A 118 1.34 -7.42 -16.18
C ILE A 118 0.54 -8.60 -16.76
N GLU A 119 0.61 -9.74 -16.08
CA GLU A 119 -0.27 -10.88 -16.35
C GLU A 119 -1.29 -10.95 -15.22
N ILE A 120 -2.58 -10.73 -15.55
CA ILE A 120 -3.64 -10.56 -14.54
C ILE A 120 -3.89 -11.88 -13.80
N SER A 121 -3.83 -13.02 -14.47
CA SER A 121 -4.13 -14.31 -13.85
C SER A 121 -3.11 -14.66 -12.74
N SER A 122 -1.84 -14.27 -12.95
CA SER A 122 -0.74 -14.41 -11.99
C SER A 122 -0.92 -13.49 -10.79
N LEU A 123 -1.42 -12.25 -11.01
CA LEU A 123 -1.78 -11.36 -9.90
C LEU A 123 -2.92 -11.93 -9.05
N VAL A 124 -3.95 -12.49 -9.68
CA VAL A 124 -5.07 -13.13 -8.98
C VAL A 124 -4.59 -14.36 -8.19
N ALA A 125 -3.77 -15.21 -8.80
CA ALA A 125 -3.24 -16.41 -8.16
C ALA A 125 -2.41 -16.09 -6.90
N ILE A 126 -1.45 -15.16 -7.00
CA ILE A 126 -0.65 -14.74 -5.84
C ILE A 126 -1.48 -14.01 -4.79
N THR A 127 -2.46 -13.22 -5.23
CA THR A 127 -3.38 -12.55 -4.31
C THR A 127 -4.12 -13.59 -3.46
N GLN A 128 -4.64 -14.66 -4.05
CA GLN A 128 -5.27 -15.76 -3.31
C GLN A 128 -4.28 -16.44 -2.36
N GLU A 129 -3.06 -16.73 -2.81
CA GLU A 129 -2.04 -17.33 -1.96
C GLU A 129 -1.73 -16.47 -0.72
N ILE A 130 -1.57 -15.16 -0.89
CA ILE A 130 -1.31 -14.23 0.23
C ILE A 130 -2.46 -14.22 1.24
N LEU A 131 -3.71 -14.27 0.76
CA LEU A 131 -4.87 -14.34 1.66
C LEU A 131 -4.94 -15.69 2.40
N ASP A 132 -4.65 -16.80 1.72
CA ASP A 132 -4.61 -18.12 2.33
C ASP A 132 -3.50 -18.24 3.38
N LEU A 133 -2.33 -17.62 3.12
CA LEU A 133 -1.22 -17.54 4.07
C LEU A 133 -1.57 -16.72 5.30
N ARG A 134 -2.34 -15.62 5.15
CA ARG A 134 -2.82 -14.83 6.29
C ARG A 134 -3.65 -15.67 7.27
N GLN A 135 -4.34 -16.70 6.79
CA GLN A 135 -5.15 -17.60 7.63
C GLN A 135 -4.32 -18.65 8.36
N LYS A 136 -3.15 -19.03 7.82
CA LYS A 136 -2.25 -20.02 8.41
C LYS A 136 -1.08 -19.28 9.06
N PHE A 137 -1.19 -19.02 10.37
CA PHE A 137 -0.21 -18.25 11.15
C PHE A 137 1.23 -18.82 11.19
N THR A 138 1.52 -19.88 10.46
CA THR A 138 2.86 -20.47 10.38
C THR A 138 3.00 -21.22 9.06
N VAL A 139 3.35 -20.54 7.97
CA VAL A 139 3.84 -21.22 6.77
C VAL A 139 5.03 -20.43 6.25
N GLU A 140 6.20 -21.06 6.33
CA GLU A 140 7.36 -20.69 5.53
C GLU A 140 6.86 -20.53 4.09
N LEU A 141 6.88 -19.31 3.55
CA LEU A 141 6.68 -19.09 2.12
C LEU A 141 7.57 -20.10 1.41
N HIS A 142 6.94 -21.09 0.78
CA HIS A 142 7.66 -22.15 0.11
C HIS A 142 8.64 -21.47 -0.83
N LYS A 143 9.91 -21.87 -0.77
CA LYS A 143 11.01 -21.37 -1.61
C LYS A 143 10.82 -21.84 -3.06
N ASN A 144 9.63 -21.65 -3.63
CA ASN A 144 9.33 -22.02 -4.98
C ASN A 144 9.72 -20.86 -5.89
N GLY A 145 10.63 -21.18 -6.83
CA GLY A 145 10.73 -20.52 -8.12
C GLY A 145 11.22 -19.07 -8.17
N GLN A 146 11.74 -18.73 -9.34
CA GLN A 146 12.01 -17.37 -9.75
C GLN A 146 10.69 -16.63 -10.11
N GLU A 147 9.67 -17.39 -10.50
CA GLU A 147 8.36 -16.96 -10.98
C GLU A 147 7.49 -16.35 -9.85
N ASP A 148 7.40 -17.00 -8.69
CA ASP A 148 6.67 -16.47 -7.52
C ASP A 148 7.26 -15.13 -7.05
N ARG A 149 8.59 -14.99 -7.15
CA ARG A 149 9.27 -13.73 -6.83
C ARG A 149 8.95 -12.63 -7.83
N GLU A 150 8.86 -12.95 -9.12
CA GLU A 150 8.52 -11.98 -10.16
C GLU A 150 7.08 -11.50 -10.05
N ALA A 151 6.14 -12.41 -9.80
CA ALA A 151 4.74 -12.05 -9.66
C ALA A 151 4.44 -11.40 -8.28
N MET A 152 5.16 -11.73 -7.20
CA MET A 152 5.14 -10.96 -5.94
C MET A 152 5.66 -9.53 -6.15
N MET A 153 6.71 -9.38 -6.94
CA MET A 153 7.24 -8.07 -7.32
C MET A 153 6.24 -7.28 -8.18
N ALA A 154 5.57 -7.94 -9.11
CA ALA A 154 4.49 -7.35 -9.89
C ALA A 154 3.37 -6.88 -8.98
N LEU A 155 2.94 -7.72 -8.02
CA LEU A 155 1.88 -7.37 -7.06
C LEU A 155 2.29 -6.21 -6.16
N LEU A 156 3.53 -6.16 -5.67
CA LEU A 156 4.02 -4.98 -4.95
C LEU A 156 4.02 -3.71 -5.80
N SER A 157 4.27 -3.82 -7.11
CA SER A 157 4.30 -2.67 -8.02
C SER A 157 2.91 -2.11 -8.32
N VAL A 158 1.84 -2.84 -8.00
CA VAL A 158 0.45 -2.45 -8.33
C VAL A 158 -0.48 -2.41 -7.12
N GLY A 159 -0.19 -3.18 -6.07
CA GLY A 159 -1.08 -3.49 -4.94
C GLY A 159 -0.81 -2.72 -3.65
N MET A 160 0.17 -1.82 -3.62
CA MET A 160 0.40 -0.93 -2.46
C MET A 160 -0.54 0.28 -2.48
N SER A 161 -1.83 0.08 -2.75
CA SER A 161 -2.83 1.15 -2.69
C SER A 161 -3.25 1.39 -1.24
N ALA A 162 -3.71 2.60 -0.96
CA ALA A 162 -4.33 2.95 0.30
C ALA A 162 -5.86 2.71 0.28
N GLY A 163 -6.39 2.34 1.45
CA GLY A 163 -7.80 2.27 1.83
C GLY A 163 -8.65 1.16 1.20
N GLY A 164 -9.49 0.48 1.99
CA GLY A 164 -10.59 -0.40 1.55
C GLY A 164 -10.37 -1.89 1.84
N ALA A 165 -11.47 -2.65 1.85
CA ALA A 165 -11.50 -4.00 2.39
C ALA A 165 -11.35 -5.11 1.34
N ARG A 166 -11.05 -4.81 0.08
CA ARG A 166 -10.91 -5.83 -0.98
C ARG A 166 -9.51 -5.81 -1.60
N PRO A 167 -8.99 -6.94 -2.08
CA PRO A 167 -7.72 -6.95 -2.78
C PRO A 167 -7.85 -6.11 -4.04
N LYS A 168 -6.85 -5.25 -4.29
CA LYS A 168 -6.91 -4.29 -5.39
C LYS A 168 -5.54 -4.00 -5.94
N ALA A 169 -5.53 -3.51 -7.18
CA ALA A 169 -4.34 -3.10 -7.88
C ALA A 169 -4.60 -1.84 -8.72
N VAL A 170 -3.62 -0.95 -8.77
CA VAL A 170 -3.59 0.15 -9.73
C VAL A 170 -2.90 -0.34 -11.00
N LEU A 171 -3.67 -0.51 -12.06
CA LEU A 171 -3.22 -1.00 -13.36
C LEU A 171 -3.48 0.04 -14.43
N ALA A 172 -2.87 -0.14 -15.60
CA ALA A 172 -3.15 0.70 -16.75
C ALA A 172 -3.43 -0.15 -17.98
N PHE A 173 -4.52 0.16 -18.68
CA PHE A 173 -4.95 -0.54 -19.88
C PHE A 173 -4.84 0.34 -21.10
N ASN A 174 -4.53 -0.26 -22.24
CA ASN A 174 -4.75 0.37 -23.52
C ASN A 174 -6.26 0.46 -23.85
N GLN A 175 -6.61 1.17 -24.90
CA GLN A 175 -8.01 1.49 -25.24
C GLN A 175 -8.91 0.27 -25.50
N ASP A 176 -8.34 -0.84 -25.97
CA ASP A 176 -9.09 -2.07 -26.28
C ASP A 176 -8.94 -3.17 -25.22
N PHE A 177 -8.31 -2.86 -24.07
CA PHE A 177 -8.06 -3.79 -22.96
C PHE A 177 -7.25 -5.05 -23.32
N THR A 178 -6.53 -5.06 -24.45
CA THR A 178 -5.67 -6.19 -24.85
C THR A 178 -4.31 -6.18 -24.14
N GLN A 179 -3.89 -5.04 -23.59
CA GLN A 179 -2.63 -4.88 -22.88
C GLN A 179 -2.85 -4.23 -21.52
N VAL A 180 -2.12 -4.74 -20.53
CA VAL A 180 -2.16 -4.24 -19.15
C VAL A 180 -0.74 -4.04 -18.63
N ARG A 181 -0.55 -2.92 -17.92
CA ARG A 181 0.73 -2.50 -17.34
C ARG A 181 0.55 -2.06 -15.90
N SER A 182 1.65 -1.94 -15.15
CA SER A 182 1.62 -1.33 -13.82
C SER A 182 1.14 0.12 -13.89
N GLY A 183 0.15 0.47 -13.06
CA GLY A 183 -0.47 1.78 -13.02
C GLY A 183 0.05 2.72 -11.93
N GLN A 184 1.01 2.30 -11.10
CA GLN A 184 1.60 3.15 -10.04
C GLN A 184 2.74 4.06 -10.54
N THR A 185 2.92 4.17 -11.86
CA THR A 185 4.01 4.91 -12.52
C THR A 185 3.47 5.63 -13.74
N ASN A 186 4.25 6.53 -14.34
CA ASN A 186 3.86 7.11 -15.63
C ASN A 186 3.68 6.01 -16.68
N VAL A 187 2.52 6.01 -17.33
CA VAL A 187 2.18 5.05 -18.38
C VAL A 187 2.35 5.70 -19.76
N PRO A 188 2.64 4.90 -20.80
CA PRO A 188 2.76 5.42 -22.16
C PRO A 188 1.46 6.04 -22.65
N GLU A 189 1.56 6.88 -23.70
CA GLU A 189 0.39 7.37 -24.42
C GLU A 189 -0.50 6.20 -24.90
N GLY A 190 -1.81 6.41 -24.85
CA GLY A 190 -2.80 5.38 -25.18
C GLY A 190 -3.16 4.45 -24.02
N PHE A 191 -2.48 4.53 -22.87
CA PHE A 191 -2.86 3.83 -21.63
C PHE A 191 -3.65 4.73 -20.67
N THR A 192 -4.62 4.14 -19.98
CA THR A 192 -5.44 4.81 -18.96
C THR A 192 -5.30 4.06 -17.64
N HIS A 193 -5.20 4.79 -16.52
CA HIS A 193 -5.09 4.22 -15.18
C HIS A 193 -6.45 3.75 -14.64
N TYR A 194 -6.47 2.59 -13.99
CA TYR A 194 -7.63 1.99 -13.36
C TYR A 194 -7.25 1.45 -11.98
N LEU A 195 -8.19 1.55 -11.03
CA LEU A 195 -8.15 0.79 -9.79
C LEU A 195 -9.01 -0.46 -9.95
N ILE A 196 -8.37 -1.61 -10.09
CA ILE A 196 -9.06 -2.90 -10.20
C ILE A 196 -9.21 -3.50 -8.82
N LYS A 197 -10.41 -3.99 -8.51
CA LYS A 197 -10.65 -4.90 -7.39
C LYS A 197 -10.66 -6.31 -7.94
N PHE A 198 -9.91 -7.22 -7.35
CA PHE A 198 -9.84 -8.59 -7.83
C PHE A 198 -11.14 -9.33 -7.44
N ASP A 199 -11.83 -9.86 -8.45
CA ASP A 199 -12.90 -10.84 -8.28
C ASP A 199 -12.30 -12.26 -8.32
N GLY A 200 -13.01 -13.27 -7.81
CA GLY A 200 -12.52 -14.65 -7.77
C GLY A 200 -11.47 -14.91 -6.68
N VAL A 201 -11.26 -13.94 -5.80
CA VAL A 201 -10.45 -14.09 -4.59
C VAL A 201 -11.41 -14.20 -3.41
N SER A 202 -11.33 -15.30 -2.68
CA SER A 202 -12.23 -15.58 -1.55
C SER A 202 -11.49 -15.51 -0.22
N GLU A 203 -11.97 -14.65 0.68
CA GLU A 203 -11.54 -14.66 2.08
C GLU A 203 -12.34 -15.69 2.87
N HIS A 204 -11.63 -16.71 3.33
CA HIS A 204 -12.20 -17.79 4.13
C HIS A 204 -12.18 -17.50 5.65
N ASN A 205 -11.69 -16.32 6.06
CA ASN A 205 -11.65 -15.91 7.46
C ASN A 205 -13.02 -15.40 7.95
N LYS A 206 -13.77 -16.28 8.63
CA LYS A 206 -15.11 -15.98 9.18
C LYS A 206 -15.13 -14.88 10.25
N ASN A 207 -13.98 -14.50 10.81
CA ASN A 207 -13.87 -13.51 11.89
C ASN A 207 -13.48 -12.11 11.41
N GLN A 208 -13.26 -11.90 10.10
CA GLN A 208 -12.94 -10.61 9.51
C GLN A 208 -13.86 -10.33 8.32
N GLN A 209 -14.78 -9.36 8.48
CA GLN A 209 -15.76 -8.97 7.44
C GLN A 209 -15.14 -8.08 6.36
N THR A 210 -13.99 -8.46 5.81
CA THR A 210 -13.24 -7.55 4.94
C THR A 210 -13.31 -7.96 3.46
N PHE A 211 -12.98 -9.20 3.08
CA PHE A 211 -12.61 -9.49 1.69
C PHE A 211 -13.52 -10.53 0.98
N GLY A 212 -14.85 -10.38 1.03
CA GLY A 212 -15.80 -11.25 0.32
C GLY A 212 -16.39 -10.62 -0.95
N ASP A 213 -16.72 -11.45 -1.94
CA ASP A 213 -17.55 -11.07 -3.09
C ASP A 213 -18.89 -10.50 -2.60
N PRO A 214 -19.43 -9.46 -3.26
CA PRO A 214 -20.67 -8.85 -2.82
C PRO A 214 -21.79 -9.87 -3.08
N VAL A 215 -22.59 -10.16 -2.06
CA VAL A 215 -23.69 -11.14 -2.13
C VAL A 215 -24.91 -10.58 -2.90
N GLY A 216 -24.68 -9.81 -3.97
CA GLY A 216 -25.71 -9.30 -4.86
C GLY A 216 -26.26 -7.91 -4.54
N PHE A 217 -25.77 -7.18 -3.54
CA PHE A 217 -26.14 -5.77 -3.40
C PHE A 217 -25.24 -4.88 -4.27
N GLY A 218 -25.77 -4.43 -5.41
CA GLY A 218 -25.13 -3.50 -6.34
C GLY A 218 -24.75 -4.06 -7.70
N ALA A 219 -25.07 -5.33 -8.00
CA ALA A 219 -25.13 -5.80 -9.38
C ALA A 219 -26.47 -5.33 -9.97
N MET A 220 -26.42 -4.28 -10.81
CA MET A 220 -27.44 -4.06 -11.84
C MET A 220 -27.03 -4.78 -13.10
#